data_AF-A0A1C6CW42-F1
#
_entry.id   AF-A0A1C6CW42-F1
#
_cell.length_a   1.000
_cell.length_b   1.000
_cell.length_c   1.000
_cell.angle_alpha   90.00
_cell.angle_beta   90.00
_cell.angle_gamma   90.00
#
_symmetry.space_group_name_H-M   'P 1'
#
loop_
_entity.id
_entity.type
_entity.pdbx_description
1 polymer ?
#
loop_
_entity_poly.entity_id
_entity_poly.type
_entity_poly.pdbx_seq_one_letter_code
_entity_poly.pdbx_strand_id
1 'polypeptide(L)' 'MIFFTELMGSTIHMHVNIAGEDAVVILPTIDLSAEQKNGFKYGTKINITFGGNVVHMFGKDTERNLL' A
#
# COMPACT_ATOMS: atom_id res chain seq x y z
N MET A 1 -7.48 -3.52 -4.22
CA MET A 1 -8.70 -2.70 -4.00
C MET A 1 -8.61 -2.08 -2.62
N ILE A 2 -8.91 -0.80 -2.48
CA ILE A 2 -8.91 -0.13 -1.17
C ILE A 2 -10.21 -0.47 -0.41
N PHE A 3 -10.08 -0.81 0.88
CA PHE A 3 -11.23 -1.03 1.75
C PHE A 3 -11.27 -0.12 2.98
N PHE A 4 -10.11 0.36 3.46
CA PHE A 4 -10.04 1.30 4.58
C PHE A 4 -8.85 2.24 4.43
N THR A 5 -8.99 3.49 4.85
CA THR A 5 -7.90 4.48 4.86
C THR A 5 -7.89 5.24 6.17
N GLU A 6 -6.70 5.43 6.74
CA GLU A 6 -6.49 6.17 7.98
C GLU A 6 -5.44 7.27 7.77
N LEU A 7 -5.70 8.47 8.31
CA LEU A 7 -4.74 9.56 8.34
C LEU A 7 -3.88 9.46 9.61
N MET A 8 -2.57 9.38 9.43
CA MET A 8 -1.59 9.39 10.52
C MET A 8 -0.63 10.58 10.35
N GLY A 9 -1.07 11.76 10.79
CA GLY A 9 -0.29 12.99 10.66
C GLY A 9 -0.05 13.40 9.20
N SER A 10 1.18 13.20 8.71
CA SER A 10 1.57 13.50 7.32
C SER A 10 1.55 12.27 6.40
N THR A 11 1.02 11.13 6.85
CA THR A 11 0.86 9.93 6.03
C THR A 11 -0.60 9.47 5.98
N ILE A 12 -0.95 8.75 4.91
CA ILE A 12 -2.19 7.98 4.78
C ILE A 12 -1.81 6.51 4.77
N HIS A 13 -2.43 5.74 5.66
CA HIS A 13 -2.32 4.30 5.73
C HIS A 13 -3.54 3.71 5.02
N MET A 14 -3.31 3.08 3.87
CA MET A 14 -4.36 2.46 3.08
C MET A 14 -4.31 0.96 3.26
N HIS A 15 -5.40 0.39 3.74
CA HIS A 15 -5.57 -1.04 3.76
C HIS A 15 -6.19 -1.49 2.44
N VAL A 16 -5.50 -2.42 1.78
CA VAL A 16 -5.80 -2.83 0.43
C VAL A 16 -5.77 -4.35 0.31
N ASN A 17 -6.69 -4.90 -0.47
CA ASN A 17 -6.65 -6.31 -0.84
C ASN A 17 -5.96 -6.43 -2.21
N ILE A 18 -4.90 -7.24 -2.28
CA ILE A 18 -4.11 -7.51 -3.47
C ILE A 18 -4.08 -9.02 -3.68
N ALA A 19 -4.71 -9.49 -4.76
CA ALA A 19 -4.76 -10.93 -5.10
C ALA A 19 -5.29 -11.84 -3.97
N GLY A 20 -6.17 -11.33 -3.10
CA GLY A 20 -6.72 -12.07 -1.96
C GLY A 20 -5.96 -11.87 -0.65
N GLU A 21 -4.78 -11.27 -0.69
CA GLU A 21 -3.97 -10.95 0.49
C GLU A 21 -4.19 -9.50 0.94
N ASP A 22 -4.23 -9.28 2.26
CA ASP A 22 -4.34 -7.95 2.82
C ASP A 22 -2.97 -7.32 3.01
N ALA A 23 -2.82 -6.09 2.50
CA ALA A 23 -1.59 -5.32 2.57
C ALA A 23 -1.88 -3.88 3.02
N VAL A 24 -0.87 -3.23 3.59
CA VAL A 24 -0.93 -1.81 3.96
C VAL A 24 0.00 -1.03 3.04
N VAL A 25 -0.53 0.02 2.41
CA VAL A 25 0.23 0.97 1.61
C VAL A 25 0.27 2.29 2.35
N ILE A 26 1.48 2.80 2.58
CA ILE A 26 1.70 4.07 3.29
C ILE A 26 2.11 5.12 2.25
N LEU A 27 1.36 6.21 2.17
CA LEU A 27 1.65 7.33 1.27
C LEU A 27 1.84 8.63 2.05
N PRO A 28 2.82 9.48 1.69
CA PRO A 28 2.93 10.82 2.25
C PRO A 28 1.80 11.71 1.70
N THR A 29 1.27 12.61 2.51
CA THR A 29 0.19 13.52 2.12
C THR A 29 0.65 14.66 1.21
N ILE A 30 1.96 14.90 1.09
CA ILE A 30 2.52 15.99 0.28
C ILE A 30 2.30 15.78 -1.23
N ASP A 31 2.35 14.53 -1.69
CA ASP A 31 2.27 14.16 -3.11
C ASP A 31 0.85 13.87 -3.59
N LEU A 32 -0.15 14.01 -2.72
CA LEU A 32 -1.54 13.74 -3.06
C LEU A 32 -2.20 14.98 -3.68
N SER A 33 -2.94 14.78 -4.77
CA SER A 33 -3.82 15.79 -5.33
C SER A 33 -4.89 16.21 -4.30
N ALA A 34 -5.46 17.40 -4.45
CA ALA A 34 -6.54 17.86 -3.56
C ALA A 34 -7.71 16.86 -3.50
N GLU A 35 -7.96 16.14 -4.59
CA GLU A 35 -9.01 15.12 -4.69
C GLU A 35 -8.63 13.82 -3.96
N GLN A 36 -7.36 13.42 -4.01
CA GLN A 36 -6.84 12.28 -3.25
C GLN A 36 -6.72 12.57 -1.75
N LYS A 37 -6.44 13.83 -1.38
CA LYS A 37 -6.43 14.31 0.01
C LYS A 37 -7.81 14.25 0.66
N ASN A 38 -8.88 14.44 -0.12
CA ASN A 38 -10.26 14.30 0.35
C ASN A 38 -10.69 12.83 0.55
N GLY A 39 -9.78 11.87 0.32
CA GLY A 39 -9.94 10.47 0.66
C GLY A 39 -10.02 9.57 -0.56
N PHE A 40 -9.36 8.41 -0.48
CA PHE A 40 -9.56 7.35 -1.45
C PHE A 40 -10.88 6.65 -1.15
N LYS A 41 -11.78 6.58 -2.14
CA LYS A 41 -13.08 5.91 -1.96
C LYS A 41 -12.89 4.39 -1.83
N TYR A 42 -13.71 3.76 -1.00
CA TYR A 42 -13.85 2.31 -0.97
C TYR A 42 -14.04 1.75 -2.38
N GLY A 43 -13.39 0.62 -2.69
CA GLY A 43 -13.52 -0.02 -4.00
C GLY A 43 -12.62 0.58 -5.09
N THR A 44 -11.91 1.69 -4.81
CA THR A 44 -10.97 2.28 -5.76
C THR A 44 -9.87 1.27 -6.12
N LYS A 45 -9.64 1.10 -7.42
CA LYS A 45 -8.49 0.34 -7.93
C LYS A 45 -7.27 1.26 -7.93
N ILE A 46 -6.16 0.75 -7.43
CA ILE A 46 -4.88 1.44 -7.42
C ILE A 46 -3.83 0.58 -8.09
N ASN A 47 -2.91 1.24 -8.78
CA ASN A 47 -1.70 0.62 -9.31
C ASN A 47 -0.55 1.01 -8.37
N ILE A 48 0.22 0.02 -7.94
CA ILE A 48 1.36 0.22 -7.04
C ILE A 48 2.60 -0.16 -7.83
N THR A 49 3.59 0.73 -7.82
CA THR A 49 4.90 0.49 -8.41
C THR A 49 5.95 0.71 -7.33
N PHE A 50 6.91 -0.20 -7.23
CA PHE A 50 8.05 -0.08 -6.34
C PHE A 50 9.31 -0.47 -7.10
N GLY A 51 10.45 0.10 -6.70
CA GLY A 51 11.74 -0.31 -7.24
C GLY A 51 12.06 -1.75 -6.81
N GLY A 52 12.71 -2.53 -7.68
CA GLY A 52 13.12 -3.89 -7.34
C GLY A 52 14.06 -3.97 -6.12
N ASN A 53 14.78 -2.88 -5.84
CA ASN A 53 15.71 -2.76 -4.72
C ASN A 53 15.05 -2.67 -3.34
N VAL A 54 13.72 -2.51 -3.25
CA VAL A 54 12.98 -2.48 -1.97
C VAL A 54 12.13 -3.73 -1.74
N VAL A 55 12.26 -4.73 -2.62
CA VAL A 55 11.53 -5.99 -2.51
C VAL A 55 12.32 -6.95 -1.66
N HIS A 56 11.63 -7.60 -0.73
CA HIS A 56 12.15 -8.72 0.03
C HIS A 56 11.39 -10.00 -0.33
N MET A 57 12.10 -11.08 -0.64
CA MET A 57 11.48 -12.36 -0.99
C MET A 57 11.90 -13.46 -0.02
N PHE A 58 10.93 -14.18 0.54
CA PHE A 58 11.19 -15.24 1.51
C PHE A 58 10.81 -16.61 0.95
N GLY A 59 11.63 -17.63 1.23
CA GLY A 59 11.33 -19.00 0.82
C GLY A 59 10.19 -19.58 1.66
N LYS A 60 9.10 -20.05 1.01
CA LYS A 60 7.87 -20.50 1.66
C LYS A 60 8.08 -21.54 2.78
N ASP A 61 9.02 -22.47 2.60
CA ASP A 61 9.25 -23.55 3.57
C ASP A 61 10.36 -23.24 4.59
N THR A 62 11.24 -22.29 4.27
CA THR A 62 12.46 -22.03 5.07
C THR A 62 12.41 -20.71 5.82
N GLU A 63 11.50 -19.81 5.43
CA GLU A 63 11.37 -18.43 5.90
C GLU A 63 12.66 -17.60 5.77
N ARG A 64 13.63 -18.08 4.98
CA ARG A 64 14.89 -17.38 4.75
C ARG A 64 14.72 -16.32 3.68
N ASN A 65 15.39 -15.18 3.88
CA ASN A 65 15.49 -14.16 2.86
C ASN A 65 16.27 -14.70 1.65
N LEU A 66 15.68 -14.56 0.46
CA LEU A 66 16.25 -14.97 -0.82
C LEU A 66 16.82 -13.77 -1.58
N LEU A 67 16.21 -12.59 -1.38
CA LEU A 67 16.56 -11.30 -1.99
C LEU A 67 16.13 -10.20 -1.01
#